data_AF-A1JNG0-F1
#
_entry.id   AF-A1JNG0-F1
#
_cell.length_a   1.000
_cell.length_b   1.000
_cell.length_c   1.000
_cell.angle_alpha   90.00
_cell.angle_beta   90.00
_cell.angle_gamma   90.00
#
_symmetry.space_group_name_H-M   'P 1'
#
loop_
_entity.id
_entity.type
_entity.pdbx_description
1 polymer ?
#
loop_
_entity_poly.entity_id
_entity_poly.type
_entity_poly.pdbx_seq_one_letter_code
_entity_poly.pdbx_strand_id
1 'polypeptide(L)'
;MPIFNAASLVWPIVGALLVISGVQTHRLAESRQTLIDQQAADSASKSGQLIALALTANANNQAQAQLRQQVASADQLLAQRNSQIKRLYRENETLRRWADTPLPDDIIRLRRRPAITGAADYRQWLSESHILPVSSNRAAN
;
A
#
# COMPACT_ATOMS: atom_id res chain seq x y z
N MET A 1 99.88 27.80 20.19
CA MET A 1 98.43 28.05 20.16
C MET A 1 97.73 26.80 19.63
N PRO A 2 97.07 25.98 20.46
CA PRO A 2 96.36 24.82 19.95
C PRO A 2 94.98 25.26 19.46
N ILE A 3 94.71 25.01 18.18
CA ILE A 3 93.43 25.24 17.54
C ILE A 3 92.55 24.05 17.98
N PHE A 4 91.74 24.23 19.03
CA PHE A 4 90.79 23.19 19.43
C PHE A 4 89.82 22.98 18.26
N ASN A 5 89.93 21.81 17.65
CA ASN A 5 89.22 21.48 16.42
C ASN A 5 87.72 21.42 16.73
N ALA A 6 86.96 22.42 16.25
CA ALA A 6 85.52 22.51 16.48
C ALA A 6 84.77 21.21 16.11
N ALA A 7 85.33 20.41 15.20
CA ALA A 7 84.85 19.10 14.79
C ALA A 7 84.71 18.06 15.92
N SER A 8 85.49 18.15 17.01
CA SER A 8 85.40 17.20 18.14
C SER A 8 84.18 17.44 19.01
N LEU A 9 83.65 18.67 19.05
CA LEU A 9 82.46 19.00 19.84
C LEU A 9 81.15 18.73 19.09
N VAL A 10 81.19 18.56 17.76
CA VAL A 10 79.98 18.40 16.94
C VAL A 10 79.31 17.04 17.20
N TRP A 11 80.08 15.97 17.33
CA TRP A 11 79.55 14.62 17.56
C TRP A 11 78.69 14.46 18.83
N PRO A 12 79.12 14.92 20.02
CA PRO A 12 78.28 14.81 21.21
C PRO A 12 77.02 15.68 21.12
N ILE A 13 77.09 16.84 20.44
CA ILE A 13 75.92 17.71 20.23
C ILE A 13 74.91 17.01 19.32
N VAL A 14 75.36 16.40 18.23
CA VAL A 14 74.49 15.63 17.31
C VAL A 14 73.84 14.45 18.02
N GLY A 15 74.61 13.71 18.83
CA GLY A 15 74.08 12.61 19.63
C GLY A 15 73.00 13.07 20.62
N ALA A 16 73.25 14.17 21.34
CA ALA A 16 72.26 14.76 22.24
C ALA A 16 70.99 15.20 21.51
N LEU A 17 71.13 15.82 20.33
CA LEU A 17 70.00 16.27 19.52
C LEU A 17 69.14 15.09 19.01
N LEU A 18 69.78 13.97 18.65
CA LEU A 18 69.08 12.74 18.26
C LEU A 18 68.31 12.12 19.42
N VAL A 19 68.90 12.06 20.62
CA VAL A 19 68.21 11.53 21.80
C VAL A 19 67.01 12.40 22.18
N ILE A 20 67.17 13.73 22.17
CA ILE A 20 66.07 14.67 22.47
C ILE A 20 64.93 14.53 21.45
N SER A 21 65.27 14.42 20.16
CA SER A 21 64.31 14.22 19.07
C SER A 21 63.59 12.86 19.20
N GLY A 22 64.32 11.79 19.50
CA GLY A 22 63.74 10.46 19.73
C GLY A 22 62.77 10.41 20.92
N VAL A 23 63.10 11.11 22.01
CA VAL A 23 62.19 11.17 23.18
C VAL A 23 60.92 11.96 22.85
N GLN A 24 61.01 13.03 22.05
CA GLN A 24 59.83 13.79 21.60
C GLN A 24 58.93 12.95 20.68
N THR A 25 59.50 12.17 19.76
CA THR A 25 58.70 11.33 18.85
C THR A 25 57.99 10.19 19.58
N HIS A 26 58.61 9.59 20.60
CA HIS A 26 57.96 8.57 21.43
C HIS A 26 56.77 9.12 22.22
N ARG A 27 56.91 10.30 22.84
CA ARG A 27 55.80 10.96 23.56
C ARG A 27 54.67 11.36 22.62
N LEU A 28 54.99 11.82 21.40
CA LEU A 28 54.00 12.11 20.37
C LEU A 28 53.25 10.85 19.91
N ALA A 29 53.96 9.73 19.74
CA ALA A 29 53.37 8.47 19.33
C ALA A 29 52.34 7.98 20.36
N GLU A 30 52.66 8.07 21.67
CA GLU A 30 51.72 7.74 22.75
C GLU A 30 50.46 8.62 22.68
N SER A 31 50.61 9.94 22.50
CA SER A 31 49.46 10.84 22.41
C SER A 31 48.58 10.54 21.18
N ARG A 32 49.19 10.26 20.02
CA ARG A 32 48.47 9.92 18.79
C ARG A 32 47.70 8.61 18.93
N GLN A 33 48.26 7.64 19.62
CA GLN A 33 47.60 6.36 19.85
C GLN A 33 46.29 6.55 20.61
N THR A 34 46.30 7.37 21.66
CA THR A 34 45.06 7.66 22.43
C THR A 34 43.99 8.36 21.60
N LEU A 35 44.38 9.24 20.66
CA LEU A 35 43.44 9.91 19.77
C LEU A 35 42.87 8.96 18.72
N ILE A 36 43.67 8.03 18.20
CA ILE A 36 43.23 6.98 17.27
C ILE A 36 42.25 6.05 17.98
N ASP A 37 42.56 5.64 19.21
CA ASP A 37 41.70 4.76 20.00
C ASP A 37 40.36 5.45 20.34
N GLN A 38 40.40 6.74 20.72
CA GLN A 38 39.20 7.55 20.93
C GLN A 38 38.37 7.69 19.64
N GLN A 39 39.01 8.04 18.52
CA GLN A 39 38.34 8.16 17.23
C GLN A 39 37.74 6.83 16.76
N ALA A 40 38.42 5.71 17.01
CA ALA A 40 37.93 4.37 16.70
C ALA A 40 36.72 4.00 17.56
N ALA A 41 36.76 4.29 18.86
CA ALA A 41 35.63 4.08 19.77
C ALA A 41 34.41 4.95 19.40
N ASP A 42 34.64 6.22 19.05
CA ASP A 42 33.59 7.13 18.58
C ASP A 42 33.00 6.67 17.25
N SER A 43 33.82 6.19 16.32
CA SER A 43 33.37 5.68 15.04
C SER A 43 32.58 4.37 15.21
N ALA A 44 33.03 3.49 16.11
CA ALA A 44 32.32 2.26 16.45
C ALA A 44 30.96 2.54 17.11
N SER A 45 30.90 3.48 18.05
CA SER A 45 29.64 3.87 18.71
C SER A 45 28.64 4.49 17.73
N LYS A 46 29.09 5.42 16.88
CA LYS A 46 28.27 6.02 15.81
C LYS A 46 27.78 4.96 14.83
N SER A 47 28.65 4.04 14.41
CA SER A 47 28.26 2.94 13.52
C SER A 47 27.19 2.05 14.16
N GLY A 48 27.33 1.72 15.45
CA GLY A 48 26.33 0.96 16.19
C GLY A 48 24.98 1.68 16.28
N GLN A 49 24.99 2.99 16.53
CA GLN A 49 23.77 3.82 16.54
C GLN A 49 23.10 3.88 15.17
N LEU A 50 23.87 4.02 14.09
CA LEU A 50 23.35 4.00 12.73
C LEU A 50 22.74 2.64 12.36
N ILE A 51 23.38 1.53 12.75
CA ILE A 51 22.83 0.18 12.54
C ILE A 51 21.51 0.02 13.32
N ALA A 52 21.47 0.44 14.58
CA ALA A 52 20.27 0.36 15.40
C ALA A 52 19.14 1.23 14.83
N LEU A 53 19.45 2.43 14.37
CA LEU A 53 18.50 3.33 13.71
C LEU A 53 18.01 2.74 12.39
N ALA A 54 18.90 2.20 11.56
CA ALA A 54 18.56 1.57 10.29
C ALA A 54 17.66 0.34 10.51
N LEU A 55 17.94 -0.48 11.52
CA LEU A 55 17.09 -1.63 11.87
C LEU A 55 15.70 -1.18 12.31
N THR A 56 15.62 -0.17 13.18
CA THR A 56 14.35 0.38 13.67
C THR A 56 13.56 1.04 12.54
N ALA A 57 14.24 1.81 11.68
CA ALA A 57 13.63 2.46 10.53
C ALA A 57 13.14 1.43 9.50
N ASN A 58 13.90 0.36 9.24
CA ASN A 58 13.48 -0.72 8.35
C ASN A 58 12.24 -1.45 8.89
N ALA A 59 12.24 -1.79 10.19
CA ALA A 59 11.08 -2.40 10.83
C ALA A 59 9.84 -1.48 10.77
N ASN A 60 10.03 -0.19 11.03
CA ASN A 60 8.95 0.80 10.96
C ASN A 60 8.43 0.96 9.52
N ASN A 61 9.32 1.04 8.53
CA ASN A 61 8.95 1.12 7.12
C ASN A 61 8.16 -0.11 6.66
N GLN A 62 8.56 -1.31 7.09
CA GLN A 62 7.81 -2.54 6.80
C GLN A 62 6.42 -2.52 7.45
N ALA A 63 6.32 -2.13 8.72
CA ALA A 63 5.05 -2.00 9.41
C ALA A 63 4.14 -0.95 8.73
N GLN A 64 4.69 0.21 8.34
CA GLN A 64 3.96 1.23 7.59
C GLN A 64 3.51 0.73 6.22
N ALA A 65 4.35 -0.01 5.50
CA ALA A 65 4.00 -0.60 4.21
C ALA A 65 2.85 -1.59 4.34
N GLN A 66 2.88 -2.47 5.36
CA GLN A 66 1.80 -3.39 5.67
C GLN A 66 0.50 -2.65 6.02
N LEU A 67 0.57 -1.61 6.85
CA LEU A 67 -0.59 -0.78 7.17
C LEU A 67 -1.19 -0.13 5.91
N ARG A 68 -0.36 0.44 5.04
CA ARG A 68 -0.82 1.03 3.77
C ARG A 68 -1.48 0.00 2.86
N GLN A 69 -0.93 -1.21 2.79
CA GLN A 69 -1.56 -2.31 2.04
C GLN A 69 -2.92 -2.70 2.62
N GLN A 70 -3.03 -2.79 3.96
CA GLN A 70 -4.29 -3.08 4.62
C GLN A 70 -5.34 -1.99 4.34
N VAL A 71 -4.96 -0.71 4.47
CA VAL A 71 -5.84 0.42 4.14
C VAL A 71 -6.28 0.37 2.68
N ALA A 72 -5.35 0.16 1.74
CA ALA A 72 -5.69 0.06 0.32
C ALA A 72 -6.66 -1.10 0.02
N SER A 73 -6.47 -2.26 0.67
CA SER A 73 -7.36 -3.40 0.52
C SER A 73 -8.75 -3.13 1.11
N ALA A 74 -8.81 -2.44 2.27
CA ALA A 74 -10.06 -2.05 2.91
C ALA A 74 -10.81 -1.03 2.07
N ASP A 75 -10.12 -0.04 1.51
CA ASP A 75 -10.71 0.96 0.60
C ASP A 75 -11.27 0.32 -0.66
N GLN A 76 -10.55 -0.63 -1.27
CA GLN A 76 -11.07 -1.40 -2.40
C GLN A 76 -12.33 -2.19 -2.02
N LEU A 77 -12.32 -2.85 -0.87
CA LEU A 77 -13.49 -3.60 -0.39
C LEU A 77 -14.67 -2.65 -0.14
N LEU A 78 -14.44 -1.49 0.48
CA LEU A 78 -15.47 -0.47 0.71
C LEU A 78 -16.05 0.06 -0.61
N ALA A 79 -15.20 0.34 -1.60
CA ALA A 79 -15.65 0.76 -2.92
C ALA A 79 -16.52 -0.31 -3.59
N GLN A 80 -16.11 -1.58 -3.53
CA GLN A 80 -16.89 -2.70 -4.04
C GLN A 80 -18.25 -2.81 -3.32
N ARG A 81 -18.27 -2.76 -1.98
CA ARG A 81 -19.50 -2.82 -1.19
C ARG A 81 -20.45 -1.67 -1.52
N ASN A 82 -19.94 -0.45 -1.65
CA ASN A 82 -20.74 0.71 -2.01
C ASN A 82 -21.36 0.54 -3.42
N SER A 83 -20.58 0.08 -4.40
CA SER A 83 -21.11 -0.21 -5.74
C SER A 83 -22.21 -1.27 -5.72
N GLN A 84 -22.05 -2.32 -4.90
CA GLN A 84 -23.03 -3.39 -4.75
C GLN A 84 -24.33 -2.88 -4.12
N ILE A 85 -24.23 -2.06 -3.08
CA ILE A 85 -25.40 -1.43 -2.44
C ILE A 85 -26.14 -0.54 -3.45
N LYS A 86 -25.42 0.31 -4.19
CA LYS A 86 -26.02 1.16 -5.23
C LYS A 86 -26.73 0.34 -6.30
N ARG A 87 -26.13 -0.77 -6.73
CA ARG A 87 -26.74 -1.68 -7.70
C ARG A 87 -28.02 -2.30 -7.14
N LEU A 88 -27.96 -2.88 -5.94
CA LEU A 88 -29.12 -3.48 -5.27
C LEU A 88 -30.25 -2.47 -5.06
N TYR A 89 -29.93 -1.23 -4.70
CA TYR A 89 -30.91 -0.16 -4.56
C TYR A 89 -31.61 0.15 -5.89
N ARG A 90 -30.85 0.29 -6.98
CA ARG A 90 -31.40 0.54 -8.32
C ARG A 90 -32.26 -0.64 -8.81
N GLU A 91 -31.80 -1.87 -8.58
CA GLU A 91 -32.55 -3.08 -8.92
C GLU A 91 -33.84 -3.16 -8.12
N ASN A 92 -33.80 -2.88 -6.80
CA ASN A 92 -35.00 -2.86 -5.97
C ASN A 92 -36.03 -1.82 -6.42
N GLU A 93 -35.58 -0.60 -6.73
CA GLU A 93 -36.44 0.45 -7.26
C GLU A 93 -37.04 0.08 -8.62
N THR A 94 -36.24 -0.58 -9.47
CA THR A 94 -36.70 -1.06 -10.79
C THR A 94 -37.73 -2.17 -10.65
N LEU A 95 -37.52 -3.12 -9.74
CA LEU A 95 -38.49 -4.17 -9.43
C LEU A 95 -39.79 -3.58 -8.88
N ARG A 96 -39.68 -2.58 -8.01
CA ARG A 96 -40.84 -1.87 -7.46
C ARG A 96 -41.62 -1.15 -8.56
N ARG A 97 -40.95 -0.41 -9.44
CA ARG A 97 -41.57 0.21 -10.62
C ARG A 97 -42.26 -0.81 -11.53
N TRP A 98 -41.61 -1.95 -11.78
CA TRP A 98 -42.20 -3.02 -12.59
C TRP A 98 -43.45 -3.61 -11.93
N ALA A 99 -43.42 -3.84 -10.63
CA ALA A 99 -44.57 -4.35 -9.88
C ALA A 99 -45.74 -3.35 -9.82
N ASP A 100 -45.43 -2.05 -9.76
CA ASP A 100 -46.42 -0.96 -9.77
C ASP A 100 -46.95 -0.67 -11.20
N THR A 101 -46.33 -1.22 -12.25
CA THR A 101 -46.80 -1.04 -13.63
C THR A 101 -48.07 -1.87 -13.83
N PRO A 102 -49.20 -1.27 -14.27
CA PRO A 102 -50.44 -2.01 -14.48
C PRO A 102 -50.25 -3.08 -15.55
N LEU A 103 -50.77 -4.29 -15.28
CA LEU A 103 -50.69 -5.39 -16.23
C LEU A 103 -51.42 -5.02 -17.53
N PRO A 104 -50.85 -5.30 -18.71
CA PRO A 104 -51.54 -5.11 -19.98
C PRO A 104 -52.88 -5.85 -20.01
N ASP A 105 -53.90 -5.20 -20.58
CA ASP A 105 -55.26 -5.74 -20.67
C ASP A 105 -55.32 -7.12 -21.33
N ASP A 106 -54.41 -7.42 -22.26
CA ASP A 106 -54.32 -8.72 -22.91
C ASP A 106 -53.95 -9.85 -21.93
N ILE A 107 -53.06 -9.59 -20.95
CA ILE A 107 -52.69 -10.56 -19.92
C ILE A 107 -53.85 -10.73 -18.91
N ILE A 108 -54.55 -9.65 -18.59
CA ILE A 108 -55.74 -9.69 -17.73
C ILE A 108 -56.85 -10.51 -18.40
N ARG A 109 -57.04 -10.34 -19.72
CA ARG A 109 -58.04 -11.08 -20.51
C ARG A 109 -57.70 -12.56 -20.64
N LEU A 110 -56.42 -12.92 -20.76
CA LEU A 110 -55.95 -14.31 -20.72
C LEU A 110 -56.16 -14.97 -19.34
N ARG A 111 -55.96 -14.21 -18.24
CA ARG A 111 -56.19 -14.71 -16.88
C ARG A 111 -57.67 -14.82 -16.53
N ARG A 112 -58.52 -13.99 -17.15
CA ARG A 112 -59.97 -14.02 -16.99
C ARG A 112 -60.55 -15.21 -17.77
N ARG A 113 -60.47 -16.41 -17.19
CA ARG A 113 -61.13 -17.59 -17.74
C ARG A 113 -62.66 -17.44 -17.68
N PRO A 114 -63.39 -17.64 -18.79
CA PRO A 114 -64.83 -17.84 -18.73
C PRO A 114 -65.14 -19.14 -17.98
N ALA A 115 -66.34 -19.24 -17.38
CA ALA A 115 -66.81 -20.48 -16.77
C ALA A 115 -67.04 -21.51 -17.88
N ILE A 116 -66.07 -22.39 -18.09
CA ILE A 116 -66.14 -23.47 -19.08
C ILE A 116 -66.80 -24.67 -18.39
N THR A 117 -68.02 -25.01 -18.79
CA THR A 117 -68.85 -26.01 -18.11
C THR A 117 -68.72 -27.41 -18.74
N GLY A 118 -67.80 -27.60 -19.70
CA GLY A 118 -67.56 -28.90 -20.35
C GLY A 118 -66.38 -28.92 -21.33
N ALA A 119 -65.94 -30.12 -21.71
CA ALA A 119 -64.77 -30.33 -22.57
C ALA A 119 -64.95 -29.86 -24.03
N ALA A 120 -66.18 -29.85 -24.54
CA ALA A 120 -66.51 -29.31 -25.86
C ALA A 120 -66.34 -27.78 -25.89
N ASP A 121 -66.88 -27.10 -24.88
CA ASP A 121 -66.75 -25.65 -24.69
C ASP A 121 -65.29 -25.23 -24.50
N TYR A 122 -64.47 -26.07 -23.85
CA TYR A 122 -63.03 -25.85 -23.71
C TYR A 122 -62.32 -25.81 -25.07
N ARG A 123 -62.65 -26.76 -25.96
CA ARG A 123 -62.05 -26.83 -27.30
C ARG A 123 -62.47 -25.66 -28.18
N GLN A 124 -63.73 -25.24 -28.11
CA GLN A 124 -64.24 -24.09 -28.86
C GLN A 124 -63.62 -22.77 -28.38
N TRP A 125 -63.47 -22.59 -27.07
CA TRP A 125 -62.80 -21.42 -26.50
C TRP A 125 -61.32 -21.34 -26.94
N LEU A 126 -60.61 -22.47 -26.96
CA LEU A 126 -59.21 -22.52 -27.43
C LEU A 126 -59.06 -22.18 -28.91
N SER A 127 -59.98 -22.63 -29.76
CA SER A 127 -59.96 -22.30 -31.19
C SER A 127 -60.27 -20.82 -31.45
N GLU A 128 -61.15 -20.20 -30.67
CA GLU A 128 -61.50 -18.78 -30.79
C GLU A 128 -60.39 -17.86 -30.24
N SER A 129 -59.73 -18.30 -29.16
CA SER A 129 -58.65 -17.57 -28.51
C SER A 129 -57.37 -17.43 -29.35
N HIS A 130 -57.27 -18.13 -30.49
CA HIS A 130 -56.13 -18.02 -31.41
C HIS A 130 -56.08 -16.69 -32.17
N ILE A 131 -57.18 -15.92 -32.19
CA ILE A 131 -57.25 -14.63 -32.87
C ILE A 131 -57.21 -13.49 -31.84
N LEU A 132 -56.04 -13.24 -31.26
CA LEU A 132 -55.80 -12.02 -30.48
C LEU A 132 -55.20 -10.96 -31.42
N PRO A 133 -55.91 -9.86 -31.75
CA PRO A 133 -55.29 -8.75 -32.45
C PRO A 133 -54.24 -8.11 -31.53
N VAL A 134 -53.03 -7.92 -32.03
CA VAL A 134 -51.96 -7.23 -31.32
C VAL A 134 -52.44 -5.81 -31.03
N SER A 135 -52.67 -5.45 -29.76
CA SER A 135 -52.88 -4.05 -29.40
C SER A 135 -51.56 -3.33 -29.71
N SER A 136 -51.54 -2.56 -30.79
CA SER A 136 -50.43 -1.65 -31.08
C SER A 136 -50.48 -0.55 -30.03
N ASN A 137 -49.78 -0.79 -28.92
CA ASN A 137 -49.57 0.22 -27.90
C ASN A 137 -48.69 1.30 -28.54
N ARG A 138 -49.35 2.32 -29.10
CA ARG A 138 -48.73 3.54 -29.59
C ARG A 138 -48.04 4.18 -28.39
N ALA A 139 -46.73 4.00 -28.30
CA ALA A 139 -45.86 4.73 -27.40
C ALA A 139 -46.19 6.23 -27.55
N ALA A 140 -46.80 6.80 -26.51
CA ALA A 140 -46.89 8.24 -26.34
C ALA A 140 -45.67 8.67 -25.51
N ASN A 141 -45.01 9.72 -26.01
CA ASN A 141 -43.84 10.41 -25.47
C ASN A 141 -43.81 10.56 -23.95
#